data_AF-A0A967SEM4-F1
#
_entry.id   AF-A0A967SEM4-F1
#
_cell.length_a   1.000
_cell.length_b   1.000
_cell.length_c   1.000
_cell.angle_alpha   90.00
_cell.angle_beta   90.00
_cell.angle_gamma   90.00
#
_symmetry.space_group_name_H-M   'P 1'
#
loop_
_entity.id
_entity.type
_entity.pdbx_description
1 polymer ?
#
loop_
_entity_poly.entity_id
_entity_poly.type
_entity_poly.pdbx_seq_one_letter_code
_entity_poly.pdbx_strand_id
1 'polypeptide(L)' 'TNAEIAERLFISVNTVTRHLTHIYAKTGTARRAEAIRYALDRGLRGAS' A
#
# COMPACT_ATOMS: atom_id res chain seq x y z
N THR A 1 3.84 0.35 -10.18
CA THR A 1 4.39 1.61 -9.63
C THR A 1 3.28 2.42 -8.98
N ASN A 2 3.57 3.55 -8.30
CA ASN A 2 2.49 4.41 -7.78
C ASN A 2 1.69 5.07 -8.93
N ALA A 3 2.31 5.31 -10.08
CA ALA A 3 1.65 5.83 -11.29
C ALA A 3 0.61 4.85 -11.84
N GLU A 4 0.96 3.57 -11.99
CA GLU A 4 0.01 2.53 -12.45
C GLU A 4 -1.17 2.34 -11.47
N ILE A 5 -0.93 2.45 -10.16
CA ILE A 5 -1.99 2.38 -9.15
C ILE A 5 -2.91 3.60 -9.26
N ALA A 6 -2.33 4.78 -9.42
CA ALA A 6 -3.05 6.03 -9.59
C ALA A 6 -3.96 6.00 -10.82
N GLU A 7 -3.42 5.53 -11.95
CA GLU A 7 -4.17 5.34 -13.21
C GLU A 7 -5.34 4.37 -13.04
N ARG A 8 -5.08 3.17 -12.52
CA ARG A 8 -6.11 2.13 -12.33
C ARG A 8 -7.24 2.54 -11.39
N LEU A 9 -6.95 3.41 -10.42
CA LEU A 9 -7.90 3.86 -9.41
C LEU A 9 -8.46 5.27 -9.68
N PHE A 10 -8.08 5.91 -10.80
CA PHE A 10 -8.48 7.27 -11.17
C PHE A 10 -8.20 8.32 -10.06
N ILE A 11 -7.06 8.21 -9.39
CA ILE A 11 -6.62 9.15 -8.33
C ILE A 11 -5.24 9.71 -8.65
N SER A 12 -4.83 10.79 -7.96
CA SER A 12 -3.48 11.34 -8.13
C SER A 12 -2.40 10.41 -7.53
N VAL A 13 -1.19 10.48 -8.09
CA VAL A 13 -0.01 9.79 -7.52
C VAL A 13 0.25 10.24 -6.08
N ASN A 14 0.02 11.51 -5.76
CA ASN A 14 0.14 12.04 -4.40
C ASN A 14 -0.85 11.37 -3.44
N THR A 15 -2.09 11.11 -3.90
CA THR A 15 -3.10 10.39 -3.13
C THR A 15 -2.63 8.96 -2.83
N VAL A 16 -2.06 8.24 -3.81
CA VAL A 16 -1.47 6.91 -3.60
C VAL A 16 -0.35 6.96 -2.55
N THR A 17 0.57 7.93 -2.67
CA THR A 17 1.67 8.10 -1.70
C THR A 17 1.14 8.35 -0.29
N ARG A 18 0.13 9.22 -0.13
CA ARG A 18 -0.49 9.48 1.17
C ARG A 18 -1.14 8.23 1.77
N HIS A 19 -1.82 7.43 0.95
CA HIS A 19 -2.36 6.14 1.41
C HIS A 19 -1.26 5.18 1.86
N LEU A 20 -0.14 5.09 1.13
CA LEU A 20 1.00 4.27 1.56
C LEU A 20 1.56 4.74 2.89
N THR A 21 1.75 6.05 3.10
CA THR A 21 2.20 6.62 4.39
C THR A 21 1.26 6.23 5.53
N HIS A 22 -0.05 6.31 5.31
CA HIS A 22 -1.03 5.93 6.33
C HIS A 22 -1.02 4.41 6.60
N ILE A 23 -0.84 3.58 5.57
CA ILE A 23 -0.70 2.12 5.72
C ILE A 23 0.53 1.84 6.58
N TYR A 24 1.68 2.41 6.22
CA TYR A 24 2.94 2.26 6.94
C TYR A 24 2.83 2.62 8.42
N ALA A 25 2.18 3.75 8.73
CA ALA A 25 1.93 4.15 10.10
C ALA A 25 1.03 3.15 10.86
N LYS A 26 -0.03 2.63 10.22
CA LYS A 26 -0.96 1.67 10.84
C LYS A 26 -0.35 0.28 11.03
N THR A 27 0.57 -0.11 10.15
CA THR A 27 1.21 -1.44 10.19
C THR A 27 2.55 -1.42 10.92
N GLY A 28 3.07 -0.25 11.30
CA GLY A 28 4.38 -0.09 11.93
C GLY A 28 5.56 -0.42 11.00
N THR A 29 5.36 -0.29 9.69
CA THR A 29 6.38 -0.63 8.66
C THR A 29 6.95 0.61 8.03
N ALA A 30 8.21 0.62 7.59
CA ALA A 30 8.84 1.81 7.02
C ALA A 30 8.70 1.92 5.49
N ARG A 31 8.44 0.80 4.80
CA ARG A 31 8.46 0.74 3.33
C ARG A 31 7.59 -0.36 2.76
N ARG A 32 7.36 -0.29 1.44
CA ARG A 32 6.45 -1.18 0.70
C ARG A 32 6.74 -2.67 0.92
N ALA A 33 8.01 -3.08 0.86
CA ALA A 33 8.38 -4.48 1.04
C ALA A 33 8.08 -5.02 2.44
N GLU A 34 8.18 -4.17 3.47
CA GLU A 34 7.82 -4.53 4.85
C GLU A 34 6.30 -4.59 5.02
N ALA A 35 5.56 -3.65 4.42
CA ALA A 35 4.10 -3.69 4.42
C ALA A 35 3.55 -4.94 3.70
N ILE A 36 4.20 -5.38 2.62
CA ILE A 36 3.86 -6.64 1.94
C ILE A 36 4.10 -7.83 2.86
N ARG A 37 5.27 -7.93 3.51
CA ARG A 37 5.56 -9.00 4.48
C ARG A 37 4.54 -9.02 5.62
N TYR A 38 4.27 -7.85 6.22
CA TYR A 38 3.23 -7.69 7.24
C TYR A 38 1.87 -8.24 6.75
N ALA A 39 1.46 -7.90 5.53
CA ALA A 39 0.20 -8.36 4.98
C ALA A 39 0.17 -9.89 4.79
N LEU A 40 1.26 -10.50 4.33
CA LEU A 40 1.37 -11.95 4.19
C LEU A 40 1.30 -12.67 5.54
N ASP A 41 2.08 -12.21 6.52
CA ASP A 41 2.13 -12.77 7.88
C ASP A 41 0.77 -12.69 8.59
N ARG A 42 -0.03 -11.66 8.27
CA ARG A 42 -1.37 -11.43 8.83
C ARG A 42 -2.51 -11.98 7.98
N GLY A 43 -2.23 -12.61 6.83
CA GLY A 43 -3.26 -13.10 5.92
C GLY A 43 -4.09 -12.01 5.22
N LEU A 44 -3.62 -10.76 5.18
CA LEU A 44 -4.27 -9.61 4.56
C LEU A 44 -4.01 -9.56 3.05
N ARG A 45 -4.39 -10.63 2.34
CA ARG A 45 -4.33 -10.70 0.88
C ARG A 45 -5.72 -10.46 0.28
N GLY A 46 -5.76 -9.84 -0.91
CA GLY A 46 -7.02 -9.69 -1.65
C GLY A 46 -7.67 -11.05 -1.90
N ALA A 47 -9.00 -11.07 -1.96
CA ALA A 47 -9.77 -12.29 -2.26
C ALA A 47 -9.29 -12.89 -3.59
N SER A 48 -9.01 -14.20 -3.58
CA SER A 48 -8.88 -15.03 -4.78
C SER A 48 -10.26 -15.46 -5.26
#